data_AF-A0A956KR34-F1
#
_entry.id   AF-A0A956KR34-F1
#
_cell.length_a   1.000
_cell.length_b   1.000
_cell.length_c   1.000
_cell.angle_alpha   90.00
_cell.angle_beta   90.00
_cell.angle_gamma   90.00
#
_symmetry.space_group_name_H-M   'P 1'
#
loop_
_entity.id
_entity.type
_entity.pdbx_description
1 polymer ?
#
loop_
_entity_poly.entity_id
_entity_poly.type
_entity_poly.pdbx_seq_one_letter_code
_entity_poly.pdbx_strand_id
1 'polypeptide(L)'
;AALLAVIGLAALLTVPLSAWGLAATWERRWNRGATTALGVLVLLWTAGSWRTARAAAIEDLPTPGGPSHQGFEINDAVMLALPSWTELPELPPPPQPPRTKDGVAPTRIPSLFTTEPVACVPSPDARSTGEGLAVLTYLVPASAKTLERRKRSVDGRKLAAAEAVSRCVRAPAEALPQAIADQLRAEALRGPVKIDVITGVTLMRSQGFILDMLALRPGLDGICDADRCLMPWQLTADNHFIHNEPLPWIPDFRFGVSPVRLQKALGGSVPNEVLTWDRHRRRPKTRPKDERDQPLPTPEGAQEWSSFDGLLRIATVSIATEASGRPHMLARLHERRPPLSQERLRQAQDRAEDYIAAAQLEDGRFTYTLDPFTGARQTKSWNLPRQAGTTLVMCELGRDEQRTRTVAALSLEFMAQHARRPGEQDMLALVRGSDKHEAHLGSTALPAIAFLACRPRVGDAHDRLIAGLIRFLMAMQREDGSFYPIYDTKAQAVIDGPEPMYAGGQAIFAMSLAEKLALEEPDLAAAMGLPEAGEI
;
A
#
# COMPACT_ATOMS: atom_id res chain seq x y z
N ALA A 1 -3.89 9.76 13.62
CA ALA A 1 -4.92 8.75 13.33
C ALA A 1 -4.36 7.32 13.45
N ALA A 2 -3.43 6.88 12.60
CA ALA A 2 -2.88 5.50 12.66
C ALA A 2 -2.13 5.18 13.98
N LEU A 3 -1.31 6.10 14.52
CA LEU A 3 -0.70 5.93 15.86
C LEU A 3 -1.76 5.89 16.96
N LEU A 4 -2.75 6.79 16.92
CA LEU A 4 -3.86 6.78 17.87
C LEU A 4 -4.75 5.54 17.71
N ALA A 5 -4.78 4.92 16.53
CA ALA A 5 -5.50 3.68 16.27
C ALA A 5 -4.69 2.46 16.73
N VAL A 6 -3.36 2.43 16.56
CA VAL A 6 -2.50 1.34 17.05
C VAL A 6 -2.23 1.44 18.54
N ILE A 7 -1.90 2.63 19.06
CA ILE A 7 -1.91 2.93 20.50
C ILE A 7 -3.32 2.77 21.04
N GLY A 8 -4.35 3.17 20.28
CA GLY A 8 -5.75 2.95 20.67
C GLY A 8 -6.11 1.47 20.72
N LEU A 9 -5.66 0.64 19.79
CA LEU A 9 -5.90 -0.82 19.75
C LEU A 9 -5.08 -1.52 20.84
N ALA A 10 -3.81 -1.14 20.97
CA ALA A 10 -2.92 -1.63 22.01
C ALA A 10 -3.46 -1.21 23.37
N ALA A 11 -3.95 0.02 23.56
CA ALA A 11 -4.61 0.47 24.79
C ALA A 11 -5.98 -0.17 24.97
N LEU A 12 -6.76 -0.41 23.90
CA LEU A 12 -8.05 -1.13 23.94
C LEU A 12 -7.88 -2.59 24.34
N LEU A 13 -6.70 -3.19 24.14
CA LEU A 13 -6.39 -4.54 24.57
C LEU A 13 -5.67 -4.53 25.93
N THR A 14 -4.62 -3.72 26.07
CA THR A 14 -3.78 -3.67 27.28
C THR A 14 -4.43 -2.94 28.43
N VAL A 15 -5.24 -1.90 28.24
CA VAL A 15 -5.93 -1.22 29.34
C VAL A 15 -7.04 -2.10 29.93
N PRO A 16 -7.90 -2.78 29.14
CA PRO A 16 -8.85 -3.74 29.70
C PRO A 16 -8.19 -4.98 30.28
N LEU A 17 -7.13 -5.53 29.67
CA LEU A 17 -6.40 -6.69 30.25
C LEU A 17 -5.62 -6.31 31.51
N SER A 18 -5.01 -5.12 31.55
CA SER A 18 -4.34 -4.61 32.75
C SER A 18 -5.37 -4.25 33.83
N ALA A 19 -6.50 -3.65 33.46
CA ALA A 19 -7.60 -3.35 34.39
C ALA A 19 -8.29 -4.62 34.89
N TRP A 20 -8.41 -5.66 34.06
CA TRP A 20 -8.94 -6.97 34.43
C TRP A 20 -7.95 -7.74 35.29
N GLY A 21 -6.65 -7.74 34.98
CA GLY A 21 -5.61 -8.32 35.83
C GLY A 21 -5.48 -7.60 37.17
N LEU A 22 -5.58 -6.26 37.17
CA LEU A 22 -5.71 -5.46 38.39
C LEU A 22 -6.96 -5.87 39.15
N ALA A 23 -8.15 -5.88 38.54
CA ALA A 23 -9.42 -6.25 39.19
C ALA A 23 -9.47 -7.71 39.71
N ALA A 24 -8.84 -8.65 39.01
CA ALA A 24 -8.79 -10.07 39.37
C ALA A 24 -7.83 -10.35 40.54
N THR A 25 -6.84 -9.48 40.76
CA THR A 25 -5.89 -9.56 41.89
C THR A 25 -6.15 -8.50 42.98
N TRP A 26 -7.19 -7.68 42.82
CA TRP A 26 -7.45 -6.51 43.67
C TRP A 26 -8.10 -6.90 45.00
N GLU A 27 -7.28 -7.20 46.01
CA GLU A 27 -7.77 -7.22 47.38
C GLU A 27 -8.24 -5.83 47.83
N ARG A 28 -9.35 -5.84 48.57
CA ARG A 28 -10.32 -4.76 48.81
C ARG A 28 -9.82 -3.59 49.69
N ARG A 29 -8.64 -3.02 49.42
CA ARG A 29 -8.18 -1.76 50.03
C ARG A 29 -8.01 -0.68 48.96
N TRP A 30 -9.06 0.11 48.82
CA TRP A 30 -9.12 1.27 47.92
C TRP A 30 -8.06 2.31 48.30
N ASN A 31 -6.90 2.26 47.66
CA ASN A 31 -5.81 3.20 47.93
C ASN A 31 -6.01 4.45 47.06
N ARG A 32 -6.33 5.60 47.69
CA ARG A 32 -6.55 6.89 47.00
C ARG A 32 -5.38 7.30 46.07
N GLY A 33 -4.19 6.74 46.30
CA GLY A 33 -3.00 6.93 45.46
C GLY A 33 -3.10 6.35 44.03
N ALA A 34 -3.86 5.28 43.81
CA ALA A 34 -3.99 4.69 42.48
C ALA A 34 -4.88 5.53 41.55
N THR A 35 -5.96 6.10 42.09
CA THR A 35 -6.85 7.02 41.36
C THR A 35 -6.16 8.32 41.00
N THR A 36 -5.30 8.86 41.88
CA THR A 36 -4.49 10.04 41.55
C THR A 36 -3.42 9.72 40.51
N ALA A 37 -2.76 8.56 40.58
CA ALA A 37 -1.78 8.14 39.58
C ALA A 37 -2.40 8.00 38.17
N LEU A 38 -3.58 7.37 38.06
CA LEU A 38 -4.28 7.25 36.78
C LEU A 38 -4.73 8.63 36.24
N GLY A 39 -5.25 9.50 37.11
CA GLY A 39 -5.61 10.87 36.73
C GLY A 39 -4.40 11.67 36.22
N VAL A 40 -3.24 11.54 36.86
CA VAL A 40 -1.98 12.16 36.42
C VAL A 40 -1.54 11.60 35.06
N LEU A 41 -1.61 10.28 34.84
CA LEU A 41 -1.25 9.67 33.56
C LEU A 41 -2.16 10.14 32.42
N VAL A 42 -3.47 10.22 32.64
CA VAL A 42 -4.43 10.75 31.64
C VAL A 42 -4.16 12.22 31.36
N LEU A 43 -3.87 13.03 32.38
CA LEU A 43 -3.50 14.44 32.21
C LEU A 43 -2.19 14.60 31.43
N LEU A 44 -1.17 13.80 31.74
CA LEU A 44 0.10 13.81 31.00
C LEU A 44 -0.09 13.37 29.55
N TRP A 45 -0.92 12.34 29.30
CA TRP A 45 -1.21 11.86 27.95
C TRP A 45 -2.04 12.87 27.14
N THR A 46 -3.07 13.47 27.73
CA THR A 46 -3.90 14.50 27.06
C THR A 46 -3.11 15.77 26.81
N ALA A 47 -2.33 16.25 27.78
CA ALA A 47 -1.43 17.40 27.60
C ALA A 47 -0.35 17.11 26.55
N GLY A 48 0.24 15.92 26.56
CA GLY A 48 1.19 15.46 25.54
C GLY A 48 0.55 15.39 24.15
N SER A 49 -0.65 14.81 24.04
CA SER A 49 -1.42 14.71 22.79
C SER A 49 -1.82 16.09 22.26
N TRP A 50 -2.20 17.01 23.14
CA TRP A 50 -2.55 18.38 22.75
C TRP A 50 -1.33 19.17 22.32
N ARG A 51 -0.21 19.06 23.04
CA ARG A 51 1.06 19.70 22.67
C ARG A 51 1.59 19.16 21.34
N THR A 52 1.50 17.85 21.11
CA THR A 52 1.88 17.24 19.82
C THR A 52 0.92 17.63 18.70
N ALA A 53 -0.39 17.70 18.95
CA ALA A 53 -1.36 18.21 17.98
C ALA A 53 -1.09 19.68 17.61
N ARG A 54 -0.74 20.52 18.60
CA ARG A 54 -0.33 21.92 18.37
C ARG A 54 1.02 22.03 17.66
N ALA A 55 2.00 21.22 18.02
CA ALA A 55 3.28 21.16 17.31
C ALA A 55 3.12 20.63 15.87
N ALA A 56 2.07 19.85 15.63
CA ALA A 56 1.66 19.40 14.31
C ALA A 56 0.66 20.35 13.64
N ALA A 57 0.35 21.51 14.21
CA ALA A 57 -0.43 22.52 13.51
C ALA A 57 0.41 23.05 12.35
N ILE A 58 -0.20 23.05 11.16
CA ILE A 58 0.38 23.62 9.96
C ILE A 58 0.10 25.12 10.02
N GLU A 59 1.12 25.94 9.77
CA GLU A 59 0.92 27.35 9.50
C GLU A 59 0.48 27.48 8.04
N ASP A 60 -0.70 28.07 7.84
CA ASP A 60 -1.27 28.26 6.51
C ASP A 60 -0.46 29.30 5.73
N LEU A 61 -0.14 28.96 4.49
CA LEU A 61 0.50 29.86 3.54
C LEU A 61 -0.55 30.58 2.68
N PRO A 62 -0.23 31.76 2.12
CA PRO A 62 -1.09 32.42 1.16
C PRO A 62 -1.40 31.51 -0.04
N THR A 63 -2.68 31.29 -0.29
CA THR A 63 -3.17 30.49 -1.43
C THR A 63 -4.15 31.30 -2.28
N PRO A 64 -4.30 30.98 -3.58
CA PRO A 64 -5.35 31.58 -4.41
C PRO A 64 -6.71 31.45 -3.72
N GLY A 65 -7.46 32.54 -3.65
CA GLY A 65 -8.76 32.60 -2.96
C GLY A 65 -8.69 33.06 -1.49
N GLY A 66 -7.53 33.01 -0.83
CA GLY A 66 -7.33 33.51 0.55
C GLY A 66 -7.09 32.40 1.60
N PRO A 67 -6.81 32.77 2.86
CA PRO A 67 -6.31 31.86 3.90
C PRO A 67 -7.37 30.93 4.53
N SER A 68 -8.66 31.15 4.29
CA SER A 68 -9.77 30.37 4.90
C SER A 68 -10.37 29.29 4.02
N HIS A 69 -9.89 29.12 2.79
CA HIS A 69 -10.62 28.38 1.76
C HIS A 69 -10.29 26.90 1.72
N GLN A 70 -11.34 26.09 1.65
CA GLN A 70 -11.25 24.65 1.46
C GLN A 70 -10.65 24.39 0.07
N GLY A 71 -9.82 23.34 -0.09
CA GLY A 71 -9.02 23.09 -1.31
C GLY A 71 -9.78 23.05 -2.65
N PHE A 72 -11.11 23.07 -2.64
CA PHE A 72 -11.96 23.24 -3.83
C PHE A 72 -11.76 24.59 -4.53
N GLU A 73 -11.63 25.71 -3.81
CA GLU A 73 -11.50 27.03 -4.46
C GLU A 73 -10.12 27.25 -5.10
N ILE A 74 -9.06 26.76 -4.45
CA ILE A 74 -7.71 26.70 -5.03
C ILE A 74 -7.77 25.91 -6.33
N ASN A 75 -8.47 24.77 -6.30
CA ASN A 75 -8.61 23.91 -7.46
C ASN A 75 -9.35 24.61 -8.61
N ASP A 76 -10.46 25.27 -8.34
CA ASP A 76 -11.22 25.99 -9.38
C ASP A 76 -10.40 27.12 -9.99
N ALA A 77 -9.72 27.93 -9.17
CA ALA A 77 -8.86 29.01 -9.64
C ALA A 77 -7.71 28.51 -10.53
N VAL A 78 -7.02 27.42 -10.12
CA VAL A 78 -5.98 26.83 -10.95
C VAL A 78 -6.56 26.21 -12.21
N MET A 79 -7.65 25.44 -12.12
CA MET A 79 -8.28 24.78 -13.27
C MET A 79 -8.77 25.79 -14.32
N LEU A 80 -9.33 26.92 -13.89
CA LEU A 80 -9.78 28.00 -14.77
C LEU A 80 -8.62 28.69 -15.50
N ALA A 81 -7.44 28.76 -14.87
CA ALA A 81 -6.27 29.41 -15.44
C ALA A 81 -5.46 28.52 -16.37
N LEU A 82 -5.62 27.19 -16.31
CA LEU A 82 -4.85 26.25 -17.13
C LEU A 82 -4.99 26.59 -18.63
N PRO A 83 -3.88 26.53 -19.41
CA PRO A 83 -3.95 26.76 -20.84
C PRO A 83 -4.84 25.73 -21.51
N SER A 84 -5.41 26.09 -22.68
CA SER A 84 -6.05 25.08 -23.50
C SER A 84 -5.03 24.00 -23.86
N TRP A 85 -5.40 22.74 -23.69
CA TRP A 85 -4.48 21.62 -23.93
C TRP A 85 -3.98 21.54 -25.38
N THR A 86 -4.73 22.14 -26.30
CA THR A 86 -4.37 22.26 -27.71
C THR A 86 -3.27 23.29 -27.95
N GLU A 87 -3.06 24.25 -27.05
CA GLU A 87 -1.99 25.27 -27.12
C GLU A 87 -0.60 24.67 -26.84
N LEU A 88 -0.55 23.57 -26.08
CA LEU A 88 0.73 22.93 -25.74
C LEU A 88 1.31 22.16 -26.94
N PRO A 89 2.64 22.22 -27.17
CA PRO A 89 3.30 21.46 -28.21
C PRO A 89 3.06 19.96 -28.07
N GLU A 90 2.91 19.26 -29.19
CA GLU A 90 2.64 17.81 -29.17
C GLU A 90 3.82 17.01 -28.63
N LEU A 91 3.52 15.83 -28.05
CA LEU A 91 4.57 14.91 -27.63
C LEU A 91 5.37 14.43 -28.85
N PRO A 92 6.69 14.58 -28.84
CA PRO A 92 7.52 14.08 -29.93
C PRO A 92 7.41 12.55 -29.99
N PRO A 93 7.36 11.97 -31.19
CA PRO A 93 7.24 10.53 -31.35
C PRO A 93 8.43 9.80 -30.71
N PRO A 94 8.26 8.52 -30.36
CA PRO A 94 9.38 7.70 -29.89
C PRO A 94 10.48 7.61 -30.95
N PRO A 95 11.76 7.47 -30.55
CA PRO A 95 12.87 7.31 -31.50
C PRO A 95 12.71 6.11 -32.43
N GLN A 96 12.04 5.06 -31.95
CA GLN A 96 11.67 3.88 -32.74
C GLN A 96 10.20 3.57 -32.49
N PRO A 97 9.27 4.06 -33.34
CA PRO A 97 7.86 3.77 -33.16
C PRO A 97 7.61 2.26 -33.23
N PRO A 98 6.93 1.69 -32.22
CA PRO A 98 6.58 0.29 -32.26
C PRO A 98 5.70 0.03 -33.49
N ARG A 99 6.14 -0.87 -34.36
CA ARG A 99 5.32 -1.38 -35.46
C ARG A 99 4.51 -2.57 -34.97
N THR A 100 3.20 -2.49 -35.12
CA THR A 100 2.27 -3.61 -34.96
C THR A 100 1.89 -4.15 -36.34
N LYS A 101 1.28 -5.34 -36.39
CA LYS A 101 0.77 -5.91 -37.65
C LYS A 101 -0.26 -5.00 -38.34
N ASP A 102 -0.93 -4.15 -37.56
CA ASP A 102 -2.01 -3.26 -38.00
C ASP A 102 -1.55 -1.79 -38.17
N GLY A 103 -0.25 -1.50 -38.06
CA GLY A 103 0.29 -0.14 -38.28
C GLY A 103 1.27 0.35 -37.21
N VAL A 104 1.25 1.66 -36.93
CA VAL A 104 2.06 2.28 -35.88
C VAL A 104 1.30 2.21 -34.56
N ALA A 105 1.87 1.54 -33.56
CA ALA A 105 1.26 1.48 -32.24
C ALA A 105 1.22 2.88 -31.59
N PRO A 106 0.24 3.15 -30.72
CA PRO A 106 0.13 4.43 -30.03
C PRO A 106 1.40 4.74 -29.22
N THR A 107 1.82 6.00 -29.28
CA THR A 107 3.00 6.50 -28.55
C THR A 107 2.83 6.27 -27.05
N ARG A 108 3.78 5.56 -26.44
CA ARG A 108 3.76 5.36 -24.98
C ARG A 108 4.26 6.62 -24.29
N ILE A 109 3.40 7.21 -23.45
CA ILE A 109 3.72 8.42 -22.69
C ILE A 109 4.59 8.04 -21.48
N PRO A 110 5.71 8.76 -21.23
CA PRO A 110 6.50 8.58 -20.01
C PRO A 110 5.70 8.88 -18.75
N SER A 111 6.01 8.18 -17.66
CA SER A 111 5.48 8.52 -16.33
C SER A 111 5.99 9.89 -15.87
N LEU A 112 5.21 10.60 -15.06
CA LEU A 112 5.62 11.83 -14.36
C LEU A 112 6.56 11.59 -13.16
N PHE A 113 7.04 10.36 -12.98
CA PHE A 113 7.89 10.00 -11.87
C PHE A 113 9.26 10.72 -11.94
N THR A 114 9.55 11.52 -10.91
CA THR A 114 10.82 12.23 -10.69
C THR A 114 11.27 11.99 -9.25
N THR A 115 12.55 11.67 -9.07
CA THR A 115 13.15 11.39 -7.74
C THR A 115 13.97 12.56 -7.21
N GLU A 116 14.24 13.55 -8.05
CA GLU A 116 15.05 14.70 -7.67
C GLU A 116 14.21 15.68 -6.83
N PRO A 117 14.72 16.16 -5.69
CA PRO A 117 14.02 17.15 -4.89
C PRO A 117 14.02 18.51 -5.60
N VAL A 118 12.96 19.29 -5.38
CA VAL A 118 12.71 20.55 -6.08
C VAL A 118 13.11 21.73 -5.22
N ALA A 119 13.78 22.73 -5.79
CA ALA A 119 14.15 23.96 -5.09
C ALA A 119 12.93 24.88 -4.88
N CYS A 120 11.99 24.47 -4.01
CA CYS A 120 10.70 25.14 -3.77
C CYS A 120 10.38 25.29 -2.29
N VAL A 121 11.36 25.77 -1.51
CA VAL A 121 11.21 25.99 -0.06
C VAL A 121 10.44 27.29 0.20
N PRO A 122 9.33 27.26 0.95
CA PRO A 122 8.64 28.48 1.37
C PRO A 122 9.57 29.40 2.16
N SER A 123 9.59 30.69 1.83
CA SER A 123 10.37 31.66 2.61
C SER A 123 9.77 31.81 4.01
N PRO A 124 10.57 32.05 5.06
CA PRO A 124 10.05 32.30 6.42
C PRO A 124 9.05 33.47 6.49
N ASP A 125 9.13 34.41 5.56
CA ASP A 125 8.27 35.60 5.45
C ASP A 125 7.15 35.45 4.39
N ALA A 126 6.99 34.27 3.76
CA ALA A 126 6.02 34.04 2.68
C ALA A 126 4.60 34.50 3.06
N ARG A 127 4.23 34.33 4.33
CA ARG A 127 2.94 34.77 4.86
C ARG A 127 2.78 36.28 4.87
N SER A 128 3.82 37.02 5.28
CA SER A 128 3.80 38.48 5.30
C SER A 128 3.93 39.10 3.92
N THR A 129 4.58 38.40 2.98
CA THR A 129 4.76 38.87 1.60
C THR A 129 3.59 38.49 0.68
N GLY A 130 2.70 37.60 1.12
CA GLY A 130 1.60 37.10 0.28
C GLY A 130 2.06 36.12 -0.80
N GLU A 131 3.25 35.55 -0.68
CA GLU A 131 3.81 34.62 -1.67
C GLU A 131 3.09 33.27 -1.64
N GLY A 132 2.57 32.85 -2.80
CA GLY A 132 2.07 31.51 -3.05
C GLY A 132 3.10 30.67 -3.81
N LEU A 133 3.13 29.36 -3.52
CA LEU A 133 4.07 28.42 -4.12
C LEU A 133 3.34 27.22 -4.72
N ALA A 134 3.82 26.76 -5.88
CA ALA A 134 3.39 25.52 -6.49
C ALA A 134 4.59 24.74 -7.06
N VAL A 135 4.52 23.42 -6.98
CA VAL A 135 5.43 22.52 -7.69
C VAL A 135 4.67 21.89 -8.85
N LEU A 136 5.17 22.11 -10.06
CA LEU A 136 4.62 21.55 -11.29
C LEU A 136 5.50 20.39 -11.74
N THR A 137 4.90 19.24 -12.03
CA THR A 137 5.60 18.10 -12.65
C THR A 137 4.92 17.76 -13.97
N TYR A 138 5.66 17.88 -15.06
CA TYR A 138 5.14 17.75 -16.42
C TYR A 138 6.22 17.26 -17.39
N LEU A 139 5.84 17.02 -18.64
CA LEU A 139 6.74 16.51 -19.67
C LEU A 139 7.39 17.64 -20.48
N VAL A 140 8.70 17.54 -20.71
CA VAL A 140 9.49 18.40 -21.61
C VAL A 140 10.20 17.54 -22.65
N PRO A 141 10.75 18.09 -23.75
CA PRO A 141 11.58 17.32 -24.67
C PRO A 141 12.73 16.63 -23.94
N ALA A 142 12.97 15.35 -24.24
CA ALA A 142 13.99 14.57 -23.55
C ALA A 142 15.40 15.07 -23.89
N SER A 143 16.22 15.27 -22.85
CA SER A 143 17.64 15.53 -23.00
C SER A 143 18.38 14.41 -23.73
N ALA A 144 19.52 14.74 -24.34
CA ALA A 144 20.39 13.77 -25.02
C ALA A 144 20.77 12.60 -24.09
N LYS A 145 21.06 12.89 -22.81
CA LYS A 145 21.37 11.88 -21.79
C LYS A 145 20.20 10.90 -21.57
N THR A 146 18.97 11.40 -21.50
CA THR A 146 17.78 10.55 -21.33
C THR A 146 17.51 9.71 -22.56
N LEU A 147 17.68 10.27 -23.76
CA LEU A 147 17.56 9.52 -25.01
C LEU A 147 18.60 8.39 -25.08
N GLU A 148 19.87 8.68 -24.76
CA GLU A 148 20.93 7.66 -24.71
C GLU A 148 20.65 6.56 -23.67
N ARG A 149 20.16 6.91 -22.48
CA ARG A 149 19.73 5.93 -21.47
C ARG A 149 18.60 5.05 -21.99
N ARG A 150 17.60 5.63 -22.67
CA ARG A 150 16.44 4.92 -23.21
C ARG A 150 16.79 4.00 -24.37
N LYS A 151 17.79 4.35 -25.19
CA LYS A 151 18.31 3.45 -26.23
C LYS A 151 18.85 2.14 -25.66
N ARG A 152 19.25 2.10 -24.38
CA ARG A 152 19.76 0.89 -23.73
C ARG A 152 18.67 -0.09 -23.28
N SER A 153 17.40 0.32 -23.18
CA SER A 153 16.30 -0.56 -22.77
C SER A 153 15.23 -0.70 -23.85
N VAL A 154 14.68 -1.91 -23.99
CA VAL A 154 13.63 -2.21 -24.99
C VAL A 154 12.39 -1.35 -24.77
N ASP A 155 11.98 -1.18 -23.51
CA ASP A 155 10.84 -0.34 -23.16
C ASP A 155 11.13 1.16 -23.31
N GLY A 156 12.37 1.58 -23.04
CA GLY A 156 12.79 2.98 -23.17
C GLY A 156 12.68 3.49 -24.60
N ARG A 157 13.00 2.65 -25.60
CA ARG A 157 12.91 2.99 -27.03
C ARG A 157 11.48 3.27 -27.51
N LYS A 158 10.47 2.71 -26.82
CA LYS A 158 9.05 2.84 -27.16
C LYS A 158 8.41 4.09 -26.55
N LEU A 159 9.10 4.76 -25.62
CA LEU A 159 8.59 5.98 -24.98
C LEU A 159 8.74 7.18 -25.90
N ALA A 160 7.76 8.09 -25.86
CA ALA A 160 7.86 9.42 -26.46
C ALA A 160 9.22 10.06 -26.12
N ALA A 161 9.78 10.88 -27.02
CA ALA A 161 11.03 11.59 -26.79
C ALA A 161 10.87 12.79 -25.82
N ALA A 162 10.20 12.55 -24.70
CA ALA A 162 9.90 13.49 -23.63
C ALA A 162 10.39 12.96 -22.28
N GLU A 163 10.72 13.81 -21.32
CA GLU A 163 11.06 13.43 -19.94
C GLU A 163 10.28 14.24 -18.92
N ALA A 164 10.05 13.66 -17.75
CA ALA A 164 9.38 14.36 -16.66
C ALA A 164 10.36 15.29 -15.94
N VAL A 165 9.93 16.51 -15.68
CA VAL A 165 10.66 17.49 -14.88
C VAL A 165 9.74 18.08 -13.84
N SER A 166 10.32 18.53 -12.73
CA SER A 166 9.62 19.29 -11.70
C SER A 166 10.16 20.72 -11.64
N ARG A 167 9.26 21.71 -11.55
CA ARG A 167 9.57 23.15 -11.45
C ARG A 167 8.86 23.77 -10.27
N CYS A 168 9.52 24.72 -9.62
CA CYS A 168 8.90 25.59 -8.64
C CYS A 168 8.34 26.82 -9.35
N VAL A 169 7.09 27.17 -9.03
CA VAL A 169 6.46 28.43 -9.42
C VAL A 169 6.19 29.22 -8.15
N ARG A 170 6.65 30.47 -8.14
CA ARG A 170 6.44 31.43 -7.05
C ARG A 170 5.81 32.69 -7.63
N ALA A 171 4.77 33.18 -6.98
CA ALA A 171 4.07 34.40 -7.35
C ALA A 171 3.26 34.90 -6.15
N PRO A 172 2.77 36.14 -6.15
CA PRO A 172 1.68 36.54 -5.25
C PRO A 172 0.53 35.52 -5.34
N ALA A 173 -0.09 35.20 -4.21
CA ALA A 173 -1.08 34.12 -4.12
C ALA A 173 -2.23 34.27 -5.14
N GLU A 174 -2.69 35.49 -5.39
CA GLU A 174 -3.71 35.81 -6.39
C GLU A 174 -3.24 35.64 -7.84
N ALA A 175 -1.94 35.80 -8.11
CA ALA A 175 -1.34 35.67 -9.44
C ALA A 175 -0.80 34.25 -9.71
N LEU A 176 -0.73 33.39 -8.69
CA LEU A 176 -0.19 32.04 -8.79
C LEU A 176 -0.88 31.18 -9.87
N PRO A 177 -2.21 31.18 -10.05
CA PRO A 177 -2.86 30.40 -11.10
C PRO A 177 -2.37 30.79 -12.51
N GLN A 178 -2.21 32.09 -12.76
CA GLN A 178 -1.69 32.58 -14.05
C GLN A 178 -0.21 32.22 -14.22
N ALA A 179 0.61 32.37 -13.18
CA ALA A 179 2.02 32.00 -13.22
C ALA A 179 2.22 30.50 -13.50
N ILE A 180 1.35 29.64 -12.95
CA ILE A 180 1.31 28.21 -13.28
C ILE A 180 1.04 28.00 -14.76
N ALA A 181 0.02 28.67 -15.30
CA ALA A 181 -0.35 28.55 -16.71
C ALA A 181 0.78 29.02 -17.64
N ASP A 182 1.43 30.14 -17.32
CA ASP A 182 2.55 30.69 -18.08
C ASP A 182 3.76 29.75 -18.06
N GLN A 183 4.08 29.14 -16.91
CA GLN A 183 5.14 28.14 -16.81
C GLN A 183 4.83 26.90 -17.69
N LEU A 184 3.58 26.44 -17.73
CA LEU A 184 3.19 25.32 -18.59
C LEU A 184 3.28 25.70 -20.07
N ARG A 185 2.81 26.89 -20.48
CA ARG A 185 2.95 27.36 -21.87
C ARG A 185 4.41 27.48 -22.31
N ALA A 186 5.30 27.86 -21.40
CA ALA A 186 6.71 28.09 -21.70
C ALA A 186 7.49 26.79 -21.98
N GLU A 187 7.22 25.72 -21.23
CA GLU A 187 8.06 24.51 -21.24
C GLU A 187 7.31 23.19 -21.53
N ALA A 188 6.02 23.09 -21.15
CA ALA A 188 5.35 21.80 -21.10
C ALA A 188 4.92 21.29 -22.48
N LEU A 189 5.06 19.99 -22.68
CA LEU A 189 4.45 19.25 -23.80
C LEU A 189 3.04 18.80 -23.44
N ARG A 190 2.21 18.57 -24.46
CA ARG A 190 0.84 18.03 -24.34
C ARG A 190 0.86 16.62 -23.76
N GLY A 191 0.72 16.50 -22.46
CA GLY A 191 0.75 15.24 -21.72
C GLY A 191 0.42 15.48 -20.25
N PRO A 192 0.30 14.43 -19.42
CA PRO A 192 -0.16 14.58 -18.04
C PRO A 192 0.67 15.63 -17.29
N VAL A 193 0.00 16.40 -16.44
CA VAL A 193 0.60 17.41 -15.56
C VAL A 193 0.15 17.11 -14.14
N LYS A 194 1.05 17.30 -13.18
CA LYS A 194 0.76 17.27 -11.76
C LYS A 194 1.13 18.60 -11.13
N ILE A 195 0.23 19.15 -10.34
CA ILE A 195 0.36 20.45 -9.68
C ILE A 195 0.19 20.20 -8.20
N ASP A 196 1.19 20.56 -7.41
CA ASP A 196 1.15 20.52 -5.95
C ASP A 196 1.27 21.97 -5.45
N VAL A 197 0.13 22.58 -5.09
CA VAL A 197 0.10 23.91 -4.47
C VAL A 197 0.45 23.75 -2.99
N ILE A 198 1.49 24.43 -2.52
CA ILE A 198 1.91 24.36 -1.12
C ILE A 198 1.01 25.28 -0.31
N THR A 199 0.20 24.69 0.58
CA THR A 199 -0.83 25.42 1.33
C THR A 199 -0.43 25.68 2.77
N GLY A 200 0.65 25.07 3.25
CA GLY A 200 1.11 25.32 4.60
C GLY A 200 2.42 24.65 4.93
N VAL A 201 3.06 25.14 5.97
CA VAL A 201 4.38 24.71 6.43
C VAL A 201 4.41 24.58 7.95
N THR A 202 5.27 23.72 8.48
CA THR A 202 5.58 23.69 9.91
C THR A 202 6.99 23.19 10.14
N LEU A 203 7.71 23.82 11.06
CA LEU A 203 9.04 23.38 11.44
C LEU A 203 8.93 22.07 12.22
N MET A 204 9.59 21.03 11.74
CA MET A 204 9.62 19.75 12.41
C MET A 204 10.55 19.79 13.62
N ARG A 205 10.18 19.00 14.63
CA ARG A 205 11.00 18.76 15.81
C ARG A 205 11.05 17.27 16.06
N SER A 206 12.23 16.74 16.32
CA SER A 206 12.34 15.34 16.71
C SER A 206 11.69 15.12 18.07
N GLN A 207 10.90 14.05 18.17
CA GLN A 207 10.27 13.60 19.41
C GLN A 207 10.79 12.23 19.84
N GLY A 208 11.90 11.81 19.25
CA GLY A 208 12.52 10.52 19.47
C GLY A 208 12.12 9.48 18.43
N PHE A 209 12.94 8.43 18.37
CA PHE A 209 12.99 7.46 17.28
C PHE A 209 11.64 6.89 16.84
N ILE A 210 10.76 6.50 17.78
CA ILE A 210 9.49 5.84 17.45
C ILE A 210 8.46 6.85 16.92
N LEU A 211 8.35 8.03 17.52
CA LEU A 211 7.39 9.05 17.10
C LEU A 211 7.80 9.67 15.77
N ASP A 212 9.11 9.82 15.55
CA ASP A 212 9.70 10.32 14.31
C ASP A 212 9.33 9.43 13.11
N MET A 213 9.20 8.11 13.28
CA MET A 213 8.74 7.23 12.20
C MET A 213 7.37 7.64 11.64
N LEU A 214 6.54 8.33 12.43
CA LEU A 214 5.16 8.68 12.10
C LEU A 214 4.97 10.19 11.93
N ALA A 215 6.07 10.95 11.88
CA ALA A 215 6.03 12.40 11.80
C ALA A 215 5.41 12.93 10.50
N LEU A 216 5.43 12.11 9.44
CA LEU A 216 4.86 12.41 8.12
C LEU A 216 3.69 11.48 7.79
N ARG A 217 2.63 12.04 7.21
CA ARG A 217 1.47 11.31 6.71
C ARG A 217 1.68 10.92 5.24
N PRO A 218 1.64 9.61 4.90
CA PRO A 218 1.80 9.14 3.53
C PRO A 218 0.83 9.81 2.55
N GLY A 219 1.36 10.34 1.45
CA GLY A 219 0.57 11.00 0.40
C GLY A 219 -0.04 12.35 0.78
N LEU A 220 0.14 12.83 2.02
CA LEU A 220 -0.41 14.12 2.48
C LEU A 220 0.67 15.14 2.75
N ASP A 221 1.72 14.73 3.46
CA ASP A 221 2.81 15.60 3.87
C ASP A 221 4.00 15.48 2.94
N GLY A 222 4.61 16.62 2.61
CA GLY A 222 5.91 16.70 1.97
C GLY A 222 6.93 17.13 3.00
N ILE A 223 8.20 17.16 2.60
CA ILE A 223 9.28 17.59 3.49
C ILE A 223 10.28 18.43 2.72
N CYS A 224 10.82 19.46 3.37
CA CYS A 224 11.89 20.30 2.84
C CYS A 224 13.05 20.39 3.83
N ASP A 225 14.24 20.60 3.29
CA ASP A 225 15.37 21.18 4.03
C ASP A 225 15.44 22.70 3.76
N ALA A 226 16.62 23.29 3.90
CA ALA A 226 16.84 24.72 3.67
C ALA A 226 16.62 25.14 2.20
N ASP A 227 16.90 24.25 1.23
CA ASP A 227 17.00 24.62 -0.18
C ASP A 227 16.06 23.82 -1.09
N ARG A 228 15.61 22.66 -0.64
CA ARG A 228 14.97 21.64 -1.47
C ARG A 228 13.79 21.00 -0.76
N CYS A 229 12.83 20.55 -1.55
CA CYS A 229 11.61 19.89 -1.09
C CYS A 229 11.35 18.59 -1.85
N LEU A 230 10.81 17.61 -1.14
CA LEU A 230 10.17 16.43 -1.69
C LEU A 230 8.66 16.56 -1.51
N MET A 231 7.94 16.47 -2.63
CA MET A 231 6.49 16.51 -2.62
C MET A 231 5.91 15.22 -2.03
N PRO A 232 4.67 15.25 -1.51
CA PRO A 232 4.07 14.10 -0.82
C PRO A 232 4.01 12.84 -1.68
N TRP A 233 3.79 13.00 -2.99
CA TRP A 233 3.76 11.88 -3.93
C TRP A 233 5.16 11.30 -4.19
N GLN A 234 6.23 12.12 -4.19
CA GLN A 234 7.61 11.65 -4.35
C GLN A 234 7.97 10.76 -3.16
N LEU A 235 7.61 11.18 -1.95
CA LEU A 235 7.82 10.38 -0.74
C LEU A 235 7.15 9.01 -0.82
N THR A 236 5.94 8.94 -1.37
CA THR A 236 5.24 7.66 -1.59
C THR A 236 5.88 6.84 -2.71
N ALA A 237 6.17 7.46 -3.86
CA ALA A 237 6.70 6.77 -5.02
C ALA A 237 8.13 6.23 -4.80
N ASP A 238 8.94 6.94 -4.02
CA ASP A 238 10.30 6.54 -3.63
C ASP A 238 10.34 5.63 -2.38
N ASN A 239 9.18 5.15 -1.91
CA ASN A 239 9.06 4.22 -0.80
C ASN A 239 9.67 4.73 0.52
N HIS A 240 9.56 6.04 0.80
CA HIS A 240 10.11 6.63 2.02
C HIS A 240 9.36 6.24 3.30
N PHE A 241 8.15 5.68 3.18
CA PHE A 241 7.28 5.30 4.31
C PHE A 241 7.36 3.83 4.74
N ILE A 242 8.33 3.05 4.27
CA ILE A 242 8.46 1.61 4.59
C ILE A 242 9.87 1.25 5.07
N HIS A 243 10.52 2.15 5.80
CA HIS A 243 11.92 1.97 6.20
C HIS A 243 12.12 1.22 7.53
N ASN A 244 11.10 1.17 8.41
CA ASN A 244 11.21 0.56 9.73
C ASN A 244 10.58 -0.83 9.78
N GLU A 245 11.24 -1.78 10.46
CA GLU A 245 10.73 -3.11 10.80
C GLU A 245 10.71 -3.27 12.33
N PRO A 246 9.78 -2.62 13.04
CA PRO A 246 9.80 -2.62 14.51
C PRO A 246 9.50 -4.00 15.10
N LEU A 247 8.78 -4.85 14.36
CA LEU A 247 8.50 -6.24 14.73
C LEU A 247 9.17 -7.15 13.69
N PRO A 248 10.45 -7.52 13.88
CA PRO A 248 11.18 -8.26 12.86
C PRO A 248 10.53 -9.61 12.53
N TRP A 249 9.80 -10.25 13.44
CA TRP A 249 9.11 -11.52 13.16
C TRP A 249 7.90 -11.40 12.23
N ILE A 250 7.44 -10.18 11.87
CA ILE A 250 6.35 -9.95 10.91
C ILE A 250 6.95 -9.28 9.66
N PRO A 251 7.34 -10.04 8.61
CA PRO A 251 8.08 -9.51 7.46
C PRO A 251 7.38 -8.34 6.73
N ASP A 252 6.04 -8.32 6.75
CA ASP A 252 5.24 -7.32 6.06
C ASP A 252 4.94 -6.08 6.90
N PHE A 253 5.26 -6.08 8.20
CA PHE A 253 5.02 -4.94 9.09
C PHE A 253 6.13 -3.89 8.95
N ARG A 254 6.13 -3.23 7.79
CA ARG A 254 7.05 -2.15 7.43
C ARG A 254 6.30 -0.83 7.36
N PHE A 255 6.76 0.17 8.11
CA PHE A 255 6.13 1.48 8.06
C PHE A 255 7.08 2.60 8.47
N GLY A 256 6.61 3.82 8.26
CA GLY A 256 7.24 5.04 8.73
C GLY A 256 8.50 5.45 7.98
N VAL A 257 8.94 6.65 8.31
CA VAL A 257 10.04 7.36 7.67
C VAL A 257 11.36 7.19 8.42
N SER A 258 12.46 7.55 7.76
CA SER A 258 13.80 7.67 8.37
C SER A 258 14.35 9.08 8.10
N PRO A 259 14.64 9.89 9.14
CA PRO A 259 15.24 11.22 8.97
C PRO A 259 16.54 11.17 8.15
N VAL A 260 17.42 10.21 8.47
CA VAL A 260 18.69 9.99 7.77
C VAL A 260 18.47 9.80 6.26
N ARG A 261 17.47 8.97 5.89
CA ARG A 261 17.16 8.72 4.47
C ARG A 261 16.48 9.91 3.80
N LEU A 262 15.65 10.64 4.51
CA LEU A 262 15.00 11.85 3.99
C LEU A 262 16.02 12.96 3.74
N GLN A 263 16.95 13.20 4.68
CA GLN A 263 18.05 14.15 4.48
C GLN A 263 18.90 13.77 3.26
N LYS A 264 19.22 12.49 3.07
CA LYS A 264 19.89 12.03 1.84
C LYS A 264 19.06 12.30 0.58
N ALA A 265 17.76 12.02 0.62
CA ALA A 265 16.87 12.19 -0.53
C ALA A 265 16.67 13.67 -0.90
N LEU A 266 16.73 14.56 0.09
CA LEU A 266 16.75 16.02 -0.10
C LEU A 266 18.09 16.53 -0.69
N GLY A 267 19.12 15.67 -0.76
CA GLY A 267 20.42 16.00 -1.33
C GLY A 267 21.53 16.22 -0.30
N GLY A 268 21.24 15.97 0.99
CA GLY A 268 22.23 16.04 2.06
C GLY A 268 23.35 15.01 1.91
N SER A 269 24.58 15.42 2.22
CA SER A 269 25.79 14.59 2.18
C SER A 269 25.91 13.65 3.38
N VAL A 270 24.92 12.78 3.58
CA VAL A 270 24.88 11.85 4.71
C VAL A 270 26.03 10.83 4.60
N PRO A 271 26.89 10.70 5.63
CA PRO A 271 27.96 9.71 5.63
C PRO A 271 27.45 8.27 5.43
N ASN A 272 28.19 7.45 4.68
CA ASN A 272 27.80 6.07 4.39
C ASN A 272 27.70 5.19 5.65
N GLU A 273 28.54 5.45 6.64
CA GLU A 273 28.50 4.79 7.94
C GLU A 273 27.18 5.06 8.69
N VAL A 274 26.69 6.31 8.67
CA VAL A 274 25.41 6.70 9.26
C VAL A 274 24.24 6.04 8.52
N LEU A 275 24.28 5.96 7.19
CA LEU A 275 23.26 5.25 6.40
C LEU A 275 23.21 3.75 6.69
N THR A 276 24.37 3.14 6.90
CA THR A 276 24.50 1.71 7.22
C THR A 276 24.00 1.44 8.63
N TRP A 277 24.41 2.27 9.59
CA TRP A 277 23.91 2.26 10.96
C TRP A 277 22.38 2.41 11.02
N ASP A 278 21.81 3.41 10.35
CA ASP A 278 20.35 3.64 10.32
C ASP A 278 19.59 2.43 9.75
N ARG A 279 20.14 1.80 8.70
CA ARG A 279 19.58 0.57 8.12
C ARG A 279 19.59 -0.58 9.13
N HIS A 280 20.72 -0.83 9.80
CA HIS A 280 20.84 -1.92 10.76
C HIS A 280 19.97 -1.70 12.00
N ARG A 281 19.89 -0.45 12.48
CA ARG A 281 19.02 -0.06 13.59
C ARG A 281 17.54 -0.31 13.29
N ARG A 282 17.10 0.01 12.07
CA ARG A 282 15.68 -0.11 11.66
C ARG A 282 15.29 -1.48 11.13
N ARG A 283 16.26 -2.25 10.65
CA ARG A 283 16.07 -3.60 10.10
C ARG A 283 17.14 -4.54 10.67
N PRO A 284 16.99 -4.99 11.93
CA PRO A 284 18.00 -5.83 12.59
C PRO A 284 18.36 -7.09 11.81
N LYS A 285 17.42 -7.65 11.02
CA LYS A 285 17.65 -8.81 10.15
C LYS A 285 18.73 -8.61 9.09
N THR A 286 19.03 -7.36 8.72
CA THR A 286 20.08 -7.03 7.75
C THR A 286 21.49 -7.19 8.33
N ARG A 287 21.62 -7.35 9.66
CA ARG A 287 22.89 -7.66 10.33
C ARG A 287 23.21 -9.16 10.23
N PRO A 288 24.51 -9.52 10.23
CA PRO A 288 24.96 -10.91 10.44
C PRO A 288 24.29 -11.53 11.67
N LYS A 289 23.94 -12.82 11.59
CA LYS A 289 23.09 -13.49 12.61
C LYS A 289 23.72 -13.45 14.01
N ASP A 290 25.03 -13.59 14.08
CA ASP A 290 25.89 -13.55 15.26
C ASP A 290 26.05 -12.14 15.88
N GLU A 291 25.74 -11.09 15.12
CA GLU A 291 25.79 -9.71 15.59
C GLU A 291 24.43 -9.16 16.04
N ARG A 292 23.32 -9.84 15.75
CA ARG A 292 21.96 -9.29 15.93
C ARG A 292 21.66 -8.87 17.37
N ASP A 293 22.18 -9.63 18.33
CA ASP A 293 21.95 -9.41 19.76
C ASP A 293 22.98 -8.44 20.37
N GLN A 294 24.02 -8.07 19.62
CA GLN A 294 25.05 -7.15 20.09
C GLN A 294 24.57 -5.69 19.96
N PRO A 295 24.90 -4.80 20.92
CA PRO A 295 24.63 -3.37 20.80
C PRO A 295 25.17 -2.81 19.49
N LEU A 296 24.36 -2.02 18.79
CA LEU A 296 24.77 -1.41 17.54
C LEU A 296 25.61 -0.14 17.85
N PRO A 297 26.91 -0.09 17.51
CA PRO A 297 27.74 1.09 17.76
C PRO A 297 27.19 2.27 16.98
N THR A 298 27.08 3.44 17.62
CA THR A 298 26.58 4.66 16.99
C THR A 298 27.77 5.42 16.38
N PRO A 299 27.79 5.67 15.06
CA PRO A 299 28.82 6.47 14.42
C PRO A 299 28.86 7.90 14.98
N GLU A 300 30.02 8.53 14.91
CA GLU A 300 30.17 9.95 15.28
C GLU A 300 29.23 10.82 14.42
N GLY A 301 28.62 11.84 15.04
CA GLY A 301 27.67 12.74 14.36
C GLY A 301 26.33 12.12 13.94
N ALA A 302 26.09 10.82 14.15
CA ALA A 302 24.85 10.16 13.73
C ALA A 302 23.58 10.78 14.35
N GLN A 303 23.70 11.42 15.50
CA GLN A 303 22.59 12.09 16.18
C GLN A 303 22.01 13.23 15.34
N GLU A 304 22.85 14.05 14.70
CA GLU A 304 22.45 15.19 13.86
C GLU A 304 21.59 14.73 12.67
N TRP A 305 22.02 13.66 12.00
CA TRP A 305 21.32 13.07 10.86
C TRP A 305 20.05 12.31 11.25
N SER A 306 19.97 11.87 12.51
CA SER A 306 18.85 11.08 13.01
C SER A 306 17.67 11.92 13.51
N SER A 307 17.78 13.25 13.43
CA SER A 307 16.74 14.20 13.84
C SER A 307 15.97 14.78 12.65
N PHE A 308 14.74 15.21 12.92
CA PHE A 308 13.94 16.07 12.04
C PHE A 308 14.17 17.56 12.28
N ASP A 309 14.95 17.93 13.30
CA ASP A 309 15.19 19.32 13.62
C ASP A 309 15.81 20.05 12.43
N GLY A 310 15.25 21.22 12.10
CA GLY A 310 15.65 22.01 10.93
C GLY A 310 14.95 21.63 9.62
N LEU A 311 14.20 20.53 9.57
CA LEU A 311 13.37 20.18 8.41
C LEU A 311 11.99 20.83 8.50
N LEU A 312 11.42 21.17 7.34
CA LEU A 312 10.08 21.72 7.22
C LEU A 312 9.13 20.65 6.70
N ARG A 313 8.01 20.43 7.38
CA ARG A 313 6.90 19.65 6.84
C ARG A 313 6.01 20.59 6.05
N ILE A 314 5.65 20.21 4.83
CA ILE A 314 4.72 20.97 3.99
C ILE A 314 3.42 20.21 3.76
N ALA A 315 2.33 20.94 3.62
CA ALA A 315 1.04 20.43 3.15
C ALA A 315 0.76 20.95 1.75
N THR A 316 0.08 20.12 0.94
CA THR A 316 -0.23 20.49 -0.43
C THR A 316 -1.65 20.12 -0.82
N VAL A 317 -2.27 20.96 -1.66
CA VAL A 317 -3.41 20.58 -2.49
C VAL A 317 -2.88 20.14 -3.85
N SER A 318 -3.37 18.99 -4.34
CA SER A 318 -2.87 18.40 -5.58
C SER A 318 -3.93 18.31 -6.65
N ILE A 319 -3.52 18.68 -7.85
CA ILE A 319 -4.29 18.56 -9.06
C ILE A 319 -3.48 17.73 -10.04
N ALA A 320 -4.12 16.84 -10.78
CA ALA A 320 -3.50 16.12 -11.88
C ALA A 320 -4.37 16.25 -13.13
N THR A 321 -3.73 16.24 -14.30
CA THR A 321 -4.43 16.17 -15.57
C THR A 321 -4.24 14.81 -16.21
N GLU A 322 -5.29 14.32 -16.86
CA GLU A 322 -5.19 13.19 -17.77
C GLU A 322 -4.41 13.59 -19.04
N ALA A 323 -4.04 12.62 -19.88
CA ALA A 323 -3.42 12.91 -21.17
C ALA A 323 -4.32 13.78 -22.09
N SER A 324 -5.63 13.74 -21.88
CA SER A 324 -6.63 14.59 -22.55
C SER A 324 -6.61 16.05 -22.09
N GLY A 325 -5.88 16.38 -21.03
CA GLY A 325 -5.86 17.69 -20.39
C GLY A 325 -6.95 17.90 -19.37
N ARG A 326 -7.85 16.92 -19.17
CA ARG A 326 -8.91 17.03 -18.16
C ARG A 326 -8.31 17.02 -16.75
N PRO A 327 -8.45 18.12 -15.98
CA PRO A 327 -7.92 18.18 -14.62
C PRO A 327 -8.84 17.43 -13.65
N HIS A 328 -8.25 16.86 -12.60
CA HIS A 328 -8.95 16.29 -11.46
C HIS A 328 -8.15 16.55 -10.18
N MET A 329 -8.87 16.85 -9.10
CA MET A 329 -8.28 16.96 -7.78
C MET A 329 -7.87 15.57 -7.29
N LEU A 330 -6.68 15.46 -6.71
CA LEU A 330 -6.25 14.23 -6.07
C LEU A 330 -6.69 14.24 -4.60
N ALA A 331 -7.77 13.51 -4.31
CA ALA A 331 -8.17 13.23 -2.94
C ALA A 331 -7.16 12.25 -2.32
N ARG A 332 -6.41 12.73 -1.32
CA ARG A 332 -5.37 11.96 -0.61
C ARG A 332 -5.89 11.26 0.65
N LEU A 333 -7.21 11.27 0.84
CA LEU A 333 -7.99 10.55 1.85
C LEU A 333 -9.22 9.95 1.17
N HIS A 334 -9.97 9.10 1.88
CA HIS A 334 -11.26 8.65 1.38
C HIS A 334 -12.11 9.89 1.08
N GLU A 335 -12.53 10.04 -0.17
CA GLU A 335 -13.57 11.00 -0.51
C GLU A 335 -14.80 10.72 0.36
N ARG A 336 -15.66 11.73 0.52
CA ARG A 336 -16.99 11.50 1.08
C ARG A 336 -17.58 10.31 0.34
N ARG A 337 -17.89 9.23 1.08
CA ARG A 337 -18.32 7.96 0.48
C ARG A 337 -19.39 8.28 -0.57
N PRO A 338 -19.21 7.86 -1.84
CA PRO A 338 -20.26 8.01 -2.82
C PRO A 338 -21.56 7.46 -2.21
N PRO A 339 -22.71 8.15 -2.35
CA PRO A 339 -23.97 7.63 -1.83
C PRO A 339 -24.15 6.19 -2.30
N LEU A 340 -24.39 5.28 -1.36
CA LEU A 340 -24.65 3.88 -1.64
C LEU A 340 -26.03 3.79 -2.28
N SER A 341 -26.07 3.39 -3.54
CA SER A 341 -27.29 3.03 -4.25
C SER A 341 -27.12 1.64 -4.85
N GLN A 342 -28.24 0.94 -5.05
CA GLN A 342 -28.21 -0.37 -5.71
C GLN A 342 -27.57 -0.28 -7.10
N GLU A 343 -27.85 0.79 -7.84
CA GLU A 343 -27.25 1.05 -9.15
C GLU A 343 -25.72 1.14 -9.08
N ARG A 344 -25.18 1.90 -8.12
CA ARG A 344 -23.73 2.04 -7.97
C ARG A 344 -23.06 0.76 -7.50
N LEU A 345 -23.71 0.00 -6.62
CA LEU A 345 -23.22 -1.33 -6.21
C LEU A 345 -23.14 -2.27 -7.41
N ARG A 346 -24.18 -2.26 -8.26
CA ARG A 346 -24.20 -3.06 -9.49
C ARG A 346 -23.07 -2.67 -10.44
N GLN A 347 -22.90 -1.38 -10.71
CA GLN A 347 -21.80 -0.89 -11.55
C GLN A 347 -20.41 -1.22 -10.97
N ALA A 348 -20.27 -1.20 -9.64
CA ALA A 348 -19.02 -1.60 -8.99
C ALA A 348 -18.75 -3.09 -9.13
N GLN A 349 -19.78 -3.94 -9.00
CA GLN A 349 -19.68 -5.39 -9.25
C GLN A 349 -19.31 -5.67 -10.71
N ASP A 350 -20.03 -5.09 -11.67
CA ASP A 350 -19.78 -5.29 -13.10
C ASP A 350 -18.34 -4.89 -13.47
N ARG A 351 -17.85 -3.74 -12.97
CA ARG A 351 -16.46 -3.29 -13.19
C ARG A 351 -15.42 -4.17 -12.51
N ALA A 352 -15.71 -4.70 -11.32
CA ALA A 352 -14.81 -5.61 -10.61
C ALA A 352 -14.70 -6.95 -11.37
N GLU A 353 -15.83 -7.45 -11.86
CA GLU A 353 -15.90 -8.65 -12.69
C GLU A 353 -15.12 -8.50 -14.00
N ASP A 354 -15.35 -7.40 -14.74
CA ASP A 354 -14.60 -7.04 -15.94
C ASP A 354 -13.08 -7.00 -15.68
N TYR A 355 -12.68 -6.36 -14.57
CA TYR A 355 -11.28 -6.22 -14.21
C TYR A 355 -10.62 -7.55 -13.86
N ILE A 356 -11.28 -8.38 -13.05
CA ILE A 356 -10.77 -9.70 -12.64
C ILE A 356 -10.59 -10.59 -13.88
N ALA A 357 -11.60 -10.66 -14.75
CA ALA A 357 -11.53 -11.43 -15.99
C ALA A 357 -10.38 -10.96 -16.89
N ALA A 358 -10.22 -9.65 -17.08
CA ALA A 358 -9.15 -9.06 -17.89
C ALA A 358 -7.74 -9.16 -17.27
N ALA A 359 -7.65 -9.49 -15.98
CA ALA A 359 -6.39 -9.68 -15.26
C ALA A 359 -5.93 -11.15 -15.23
N GLN A 360 -6.78 -12.09 -15.65
CA GLN A 360 -6.44 -13.51 -15.75
C GLN A 360 -5.54 -13.77 -16.96
N LEU A 361 -4.50 -14.57 -16.75
CA LEU A 361 -3.59 -15.07 -17.77
C LEU A 361 -4.16 -16.34 -18.39
N GLU A 362 -3.64 -16.72 -19.57
CA GLU A 362 -4.09 -17.92 -20.29
C GLU A 362 -3.94 -19.21 -19.49
N ASP A 363 -3.02 -19.26 -18.53
CA ASP A 363 -2.80 -20.42 -17.65
C ASP A 363 -3.64 -20.37 -16.35
N GLY A 364 -4.65 -19.51 -16.29
CA GLY A 364 -5.57 -19.38 -15.16
C GLY A 364 -5.07 -18.49 -14.01
N ARG A 365 -3.79 -18.11 -13.99
CA ARG A 365 -3.24 -17.23 -12.96
C ARG A 365 -3.77 -15.81 -13.08
N PHE A 366 -3.98 -15.14 -11.96
CA PHE A 366 -4.22 -13.70 -11.97
C PHE A 366 -2.92 -12.91 -11.94
N THR A 367 -2.89 -11.77 -12.63
CA THR A 367 -1.78 -10.81 -12.56
C THR A 367 -1.62 -10.31 -11.12
N TYR A 368 -0.50 -10.67 -10.47
CA TYR A 368 -0.30 -10.43 -9.04
C TYR A 368 0.17 -9.02 -8.69
N THR A 369 1.01 -8.42 -9.54
CA THR A 369 1.58 -7.09 -9.30
C THR A 369 1.44 -6.23 -10.54
N LEU A 370 0.91 -5.04 -10.32
CA LEU A 370 0.84 -3.97 -11.30
C LEU A 370 1.72 -2.84 -10.76
N ASP A 371 2.66 -2.38 -11.57
CA ASP A 371 3.35 -1.13 -11.30
C ASP A 371 2.38 0.02 -11.63
N PRO A 372 1.94 0.82 -10.64
CA PRO A 372 0.89 1.82 -10.86
C PRO A 372 1.37 3.00 -11.69
N PHE A 373 2.68 3.20 -11.84
CA PHE A 373 3.26 4.35 -12.54
C PHE A 373 3.59 4.06 -14.00
N THR A 374 3.92 2.82 -14.30
CA THR A 374 4.31 2.37 -15.65
C THR A 374 3.24 1.50 -16.32
N GLY A 375 2.26 1.01 -15.55
CA GLY A 375 1.27 0.03 -15.97
C GLY A 375 1.85 -1.37 -16.22
N ALA A 376 3.12 -1.61 -15.87
CA ALA A 376 3.78 -2.88 -16.11
C ALA A 376 3.16 -3.98 -15.22
N ARG A 377 2.75 -5.08 -15.85
CA ARG A 377 2.19 -6.25 -15.17
C ARG A 377 3.29 -7.28 -14.91
N GLN A 378 3.45 -7.72 -13.67
CA GLN A 378 4.34 -8.83 -13.34
C GLN A 378 3.57 -10.15 -13.46
N THR A 379 3.81 -10.88 -14.55
CA THR A 379 3.09 -12.12 -14.87
C THR A 379 3.75 -13.38 -14.32
N LYS A 380 4.95 -13.30 -13.76
CA LYS A 380 5.70 -14.45 -13.22
C LYS A 380 5.44 -14.69 -11.73
N SER A 381 5.15 -13.64 -10.97
CA SER A 381 4.83 -13.73 -9.54
C SER A 381 3.36 -14.09 -9.36
N TRP A 382 3.09 -14.97 -8.40
CA TRP A 382 1.74 -15.36 -8.00
C TRP A 382 1.73 -15.77 -6.51
N ASN A 383 0.56 -15.98 -5.92
CA ASN A 383 0.40 -16.43 -4.52
C ASN A 383 -0.93 -17.20 -4.36
N LEU A 384 -0.89 -18.40 -3.76
CA LEU A 384 -2.07 -19.28 -3.59
C LEU A 384 -3.24 -18.57 -2.88
N PRO A 385 -3.08 -17.99 -1.68
CA PRO A 385 -4.14 -17.23 -1.04
C PRO A 385 -4.74 -16.11 -1.90
N ARG A 386 -3.93 -15.34 -2.63
CA ARG A 386 -4.47 -14.27 -3.48
C ARG A 386 -5.23 -14.82 -4.69
N GLN A 387 -4.74 -15.90 -5.29
CA GLN A 387 -5.43 -16.61 -6.36
C GLN A 387 -6.82 -17.07 -5.88
N ALA A 388 -6.87 -17.72 -4.72
CA ALA A 388 -8.12 -18.19 -4.12
C ALA A 388 -9.08 -17.06 -3.76
N GLY A 389 -8.59 -15.99 -3.11
CA GLY A 389 -9.42 -14.83 -2.77
C GLY A 389 -10.05 -14.16 -4.00
N THR A 390 -9.28 -13.98 -5.08
CA THR A 390 -9.82 -13.44 -6.33
C THR A 390 -10.83 -14.38 -6.99
N THR A 391 -10.59 -15.69 -6.93
CA THR A 391 -11.52 -16.71 -7.45
C THR A 391 -12.83 -16.74 -6.67
N LEU A 392 -12.75 -16.68 -5.34
CA LEU A 392 -13.91 -16.61 -4.44
C LEU A 392 -14.80 -15.41 -4.77
N VAL A 393 -14.20 -14.22 -4.90
CA VAL A 393 -14.93 -12.98 -5.28
C VAL A 393 -15.66 -13.15 -6.60
N MET A 394 -15.03 -13.80 -7.60
CA MET A 394 -15.68 -14.06 -8.88
C MET A 394 -16.91 -14.96 -8.72
N CYS A 395 -16.84 -16.02 -7.92
CA CYS A 395 -17.94 -16.98 -7.75
C CYS A 395 -19.10 -16.42 -6.91
N GLU A 396 -18.80 -15.61 -5.89
CA GLU A 396 -19.80 -14.99 -5.03
C GLU A 396 -20.50 -13.79 -5.67
N LEU A 397 -19.75 -12.95 -6.39
CA LEU A 397 -20.23 -11.65 -6.86
C LEU A 397 -20.36 -11.54 -8.38
N GLY A 398 -19.84 -12.51 -9.14
CA GLY A 398 -19.95 -12.55 -10.60
C GLY A 398 -21.40 -12.68 -11.05
N ARG A 399 -21.77 -11.87 -12.04
CA ARG A 399 -23.14 -11.76 -12.56
C ARG A 399 -23.27 -12.33 -13.97
N ASP A 400 -22.19 -12.35 -14.75
CA ASP A 400 -22.13 -13.06 -16.03
C ASP A 400 -21.75 -14.53 -15.75
N GLU A 401 -22.74 -15.43 -15.86
CA GLU A 401 -22.58 -16.85 -15.53
C GLU A 401 -21.47 -17.52 -16.34
N GLN A 402 -21.43 -17.24 -17.64
CA GLN A 402 -20.49 -17.89 -18.54
C GLN A 402 -19.07 -17.42 -18.27
N ARG A 403 -18.90 -16.11 -18.06
CA ARG A 403 -17.61 -15.53 -17.70
C ARG A 403 -17.15 -16.01 -16.33
N THR A 404 -18.03 -15.98 -15.33
CA THR A 404 -17.78 -16.47 -13.97
C THR A 404 -17.29 -17.91 -13.99
N ARG A 405 -18.02 -18.79 -14.68
CA ARG A 405 -17.64 -20.19 -14.82
C ARG A 405 -16.27 -20.34 -15.50
N THR A 406 -16.02 -19.62 -16.58
CA THR A 406 -14.75 -19.70 -17.33
C THR A 406 -13.57 -19.27 -16.48
N VAL A 407 -13.67 -18.10 -15.85
CA VAL A 407 -12.61 -17.53 -15.00
C VAL A 407 -12.35 -18.41 -13.78
N ALA A 408 -13.43 -18.85 -13.11
CA ALA A 408 -13.32 -19.72 -11.96
C ALA A 408 -12.70 -21.07 -12.32
N ALA A 409 -13.16 -21.74 -13.37
CA ALA A 409 -12.65 -23.05 -13.78
C ALA A 409 -11.14 -23.02 -14.07
N LEU A 410 -10.67 -22.05 -14.86
CA LEU A 410 -9.23 -21.90 -15.16
C LEU A 410 -8.40 -21.65 -13.89
N SER A 411 -8.90 -20.81 -12.98
CA SER A 411 -8.21 -20.50 -11.74
C SER A 411 -8.13 -21.70 -10.80
N LEU A 412 -9.23 -22.45 -10.66
CA LEU A 412 -9.31 -23.65 -9.82
C LEU A 412 -8.44 -24.77 -10.38
N GLU A 413 -8.42 -24.95 -11.71
CA GLU A 413 -7.53 -25.89 -12.38
C GLU A 413 -6.06 -25.56 -12.11
N PHE A 414 -5.68 -24.29 -12.23
CA PHE A 414 -4.34 -23.84 -11.87
C PHE A 414 -3.99 -24.15 -10.40
N MET A 415 -4.88 -23.83 -9.46
CA MET A 415 -4.63 -24.12 -8.04
C MET A 415 -4.56 -25.63 -7.74
N ALA A 416 -5.35 -26.45 -8.44
CA ALA A 416 -5.36 -27.91 -8.26
C ALA A 416 -4.01 -28.56 -8.59
N GLN A 417 -3.21 -27.98 -9.50
CA GLN A 417 -1.85 -28.45 -9.82
C GLN A 417 -0.89 -28.43 -8.60
N HIS A 418 -1.24 -27.66 -7.57
CA HIS A 418 -0.48 -27.55 -6.33
C HIS A 418 -0.92 -28.54 -5.25
N ALA A 419 -1.93 -29.37 -5.51
CA ALA A 419 -2.34 -30.41 -4.59
C ALA A 419 -1.25 -31.49 -4.42
N ARG A 420 -0.97 -31.83 -3.17
CA ARG A 420 -0.09 -32.91 -2.76
C ARG A 420 -0.83 -33.76 -1.76
N ARG A 421 -0.62 -35.08 -1.83
CA ARG A 421 -1.14 -36.04 -0.88
C ARG A 421 -0.12 -36.20 0.27
N PRO A 422 -0.39 -35.66 1.47
CA PRO A 422 0.42 -35.94 2.64
C PRO A 422 -0.01 -37.28 3.24
N GLY A 423 0.90 -38.24 3.30
CA GLY A 423 0.61 -39.53 3.94
C GLY A 423 -0.45 -40.37 3.25
N GLU A 424 -1.03 -41.30 4.01
CA GLU A 424 -1.93 -42.35 3.48
C GLU A 424 -3.43 -41.97 3.59
N GLN A 425 -3.80 -41.01 4.44
CA GLN A 425 -5.18 -40.71 4.87
C GLN A 425 -6.06 -39.91 3.88
N ASP A 426 -5.87 -40.06 2.57
CA ASP A 426 -6.61 -39.33 1.51
C ASP A 426 -6.72 -37.80 1.73
N MET A 427 -5.80 -37.24 2.51
CA MET A 427 -5.65 -35.80 2.74
C MET A 427 -5.02 -35.18 1.49
N LEU A 428 -5.37 -33.93 1.22
CA LEU A 428 -4.73 -33.13 0.19
C LEU A 428 -4.37 -31.77 0.77
N ALA A 429 -3.15 -31.33 0.54
CA ALA A 429 -2.67 -30.02 0.94
C ALA A 429 -2.12 -29.29 -0.28
N LEU A 430 -2.23 -27.97 -0.30
CA LEU A 430 -1.67 -27.18 -1.40
C LEU A 430 -0.26 -26.73 -1.05
N VAL A 431 0.71 -27.14 -1.87
CA VAL A 431 2.13 -26.81 -1.72
C VAL A 431 2.59 -25.95 -2.89
N ARG A 432 3.14 -24.78 -2.57
CA ARG A 432 3.67 -23.86 -3.57
C ARG A 432 5.04 -24.32 -4.05
N GLY A 433 5.09 -24.80 -5.30
CA GLY A 433 6.32 -25.27 -5.94
C GLY A 433 6.45 -26.79 -5.88
N SER A 434 7.02 -27.38 -6.92
CA SER A 434 7.19 -28.84 -7.03
C SER A 434 8.30 -29.38 -6.12
N ASP A 435 9.28 -28.54 -5.77
CA ASP A 435 10.44 -28.87 -4.95
C ASP A 435 10.22 -28.58 -3.44
N LYS A 436 9.05 -28.06 -3.07
CA LYS A 436 8.72 -27.72 -1.68
C LYS A 436 7.93 -28.85 -1.03
N HIS A 437 8.06 -28.93 0.29
CA HIS A 437 7.38 -29.94 1.10
C HIS A 437 6.54 -29.33 2.22
N GLU A 438 6.63 -28.01 2.45
CA GLU A 438 5.86 -27.32 3.48
C GLU A 438 4.50 -26.89 2.93
N ALA A 439 3.43 -27.48 3.46
CA ALA A 439 2.07 -27.02 3.26
C ALA A 439 1.69 -26.04 4.38
N HIS A 440 1.48 -24.78 4.02
CA HIS A 440 1.04 -23.76 4.98
C HIS A 440 -0.47 -23.77 5.13
N LEU A 441 -0.99 -23.70 6.36
CA LEU A 441 -2.43 -23.73 6.66
C LEU A 441 -3.23 -22.75 5.78
N GLY A 442 -2.86 -21.46 5.78
CA GLY A 442 -3.56 -20.44 4.99
C GLY A 442 -3.43 -20.61 3.46
N SER A 443 -2.40 -21.33 2.99
CA SER A 443 -2.27 -21.68 1.57
C SER A 443 -3.14 -22.87 1.15
N THR A 444 -3.76 -23.56 2.10
CA THR A 444 -4.74 -24.63 1.86
C THR A 444 -6.16 -24.18 2.21
N ALA A 445 -6.35 -23.48 3.34
CA ALA A 445 -7.66 -23.10 3.86
C ALA A 445 -8.45 -22.13 2.95
N LEU A 446 -7.83 -21.03 2.50
CA LEU A 446 -8.52 -20.08 1.61
C LEU A 446 -8.85 -20.68 0.24
N PRO A 447 -7.97 -21.48 -0.39
CA PRO A 447 -8.36 -22.26 -1.55
C PRO A 447 -9.51 -23.24 -1.30
N ALA A 448 -9.57 -23.92 -0.15
CA ALA A 448 -10.70 -24.80 0.17
C ALA A 448 -12.04 -24.05 0.16
N ILE A 449 -12.08 -22.83 0.74
CA ILE A 449 -13.24 -21.93 0.66
C ILE A 449 -13.59 -21.63 -0.80
N ALA A 450 -12.60 -21.26 -1.62
CA ALA A 450 -12.84 -20.94 -3.02
C ALA A 450 -13.37 -22.14 -3.81
N PHE A 451 -12.83 -23.35 -3.62
CA PHE A 451 -13.35 -24.55 -4.30
C PHE A 451 -14.80 -24.85 -3.88
N LEU A 452 -15.12 -24.78 -2.58
CA LEU A 452 -16.48 -25.00 -2.08
C LEU A 452 -17.48 -23.96 -2.63
N ALA A 453 -17.15 -22.67 -2.53
CA ALA A 453 -18.02 -21.58 -2.97
C ALA A 453 -18.20 -21.56 -4.50
N CYS A 454 -17.19 -21.97 -5.26
CA CYS A 454 -17.26 -22.00 -6.71
C CYS A 454 -17.92 -23.26 -7.28
N ARG A 455 -18.04 -24.35 -6.50
CA ARG A 455 -18.59 -25.62 -6.96
C ARG A 455 -19.93 -25.48 -7.71
N PRO A 456 -20.93 -24.69 -7.24
CA PRO A 456 -22.18 -24.52 -7.97
C PRO A 456 -22.02 -23.90 -9.37
N ARG A 457 -20.93 -23.16 -9.60
CA ARG A 457 -20.64 -22.49 -10.88
C ARG A 457 -19.85 -23.38 -11.84
N VAL A 458 -18.94 -24.19 -11.31
CA VAL A 458 -17.95 -24.95 -12.13
C VAL A 458 -18.26 -26.43 -12.27
N GLY A 459 -19.08 -27.00 -11.38
CA GLY A 459 -19.42 -28.42 -11.35
C GLY A 459 -18.56 -29.25 -10.40
N ASP A 460 -18.53 -30.56 -10.64
CA ASP A 460 -18.01 -31.62 -9.76
C ASP A 460 -16.52 -31.97 -9.97
N ALA A 461 -15.86 -31.31 -10.93
CA ALA A 461 -14.50 -31.64 -11.36
C ALA A 461 -13.45 -31.63 -10.22
N HIS A 462 -13.73 -30.95 -9.12
CA HIS A 462 -12.82 -30.78 -7.98
C HIS A 462 -13.31 -31.41 -6.67
N ASP A 463 -14.37 -32.21 -6.69
CA ASP A 463 -15.02 -32.74 -5.49
C ASP A 463 -14.07 -33.55 -4.58
N ARG A 464 -13.28 -34.45 -5.18
CA ARG A 464 -12.26 -35.22 -4.43
C ARG A 464 -11.18 -34.33 -3.83
N LEU A 465 -10.81 -33.25 -4.54
CA LEU A 465 -9.84 -32.30 -4.03
C LEU A 465 -10.43 -31.55 -2.83
N ILE A 466 -11.66 -31.05 -2.94
CA ILE A 466 -12.39 -30.40 -1.83
C ILE A 466 -12.36 -31.29 -0.59
N ALA A 467 -12.76 -32.55 -0.73
CA ALA A 467 -12.77 -33.50 0.38
C ALA A 467 -11.38 -33.72 1.01
N GLY A 468 -10.33 -33.86 0.19
CA GLY A 468 -8.97 -34.01 0.68
C GLY A 468 -8.46 -32.76 1.42
N LEU A 469 -8.83 -31.56 0.95
CA LEU A 469 -8.48 -30.30 1.60
C LEU A 469 -9.15 -30.17 2.97
N ILE A 470 -10.43 -30.57 3.10
CA ILE A 470 -11.15 -30.53 4.38
C ILE A 470 -10.53 -31.51 5.38
N ARG A 471 -10.22 -32.75 4.98
CA ARG A 471 -9.49 -33.70 5.84
C ARG A 471 -8.14 -33.16 6.30
N PHE A 472 -7.41 -32.48 5.42
CA PHE A 472 -6.17 -31.82 5.81
C PHE A 472 -6.41 -30.74 6.88
N LEU A 473 -7.43 -29.89 6.74
CA LEU A 473 -7.72 -28.85 7.73
C LEU A 473 -8.09 -29.43 9.09
N MET A 474 -8.87 -30.50 9.12
CA MET A 474 -9.21 -31.22 10.36
C MET A 474 -7.94 -31.80 11.02
N ALA A 475 -7.05 -32.43 10.23
CA ALA A 475 -5.79 -32.96 10.75
C ALA A 475 -4.81 -31.88 11.25
N MET A 476 -5.01 -30.63 10.85
CA MET A 476 -4.22 -29.49 11.32
C MET A 476 -4.78 -28.86 12.59
N GLN A 477 -5.98 -29.26 13.03
CA GLN A 477 -6.57 -28.78 14.27
C GLN A 477 -5.90 -29.44 15.48
N ARG A 478 -5.58 -28.63 16.48
CA ARG A 478 -5.08 -29.07 17.79
C ARG A 478 -6.23 -29.43 18.70
N GLU A 479 -5.92 -30.11 19.80
CA GLU A 479 -6.90 -30.47 20.84
C GLU A 479 -7.61 -29.25 21.46
N ASP A 480 -6.94 -28.09 21.49
CA ASP A 480 -7.50 -26.84 22.01
C ASP A 480 -8.36 -26.07 20.98
N GLY A 481 -8.53 -26.62 19.78
CA GLY A 481 -9.26 -26.01 18.67
C GLY A 481 -8.46 -24.98 17.86
N SER A 482 -7.24 -24.62 18.27
CA SER A 482 -6.32 -23.83 17.44
C SER A 482 -5.70 -24.70 16.35
N PHE A 483 -4.90 -24.12 15.45
CA PHE A 483 -4.34 -24.86 14.32
C PHE A 483 -2.81 -24.84 14.29
N TYR A 484 -2.22 -25.93 13.83
CA TYR A 484 -0.81 -25.94 13.43
C TYR A 484 -0.60 -25.03 12.20
N PRO A 485 0.51 -24.29 12.13
CA PRO A 485 0.73 -23.34 11.04
C PRO A 485 1.17 -24.02 9.73
N ILE A 486 1.90 -25.13 9.84
CA ILE A 486 2.62 -25.77 8.73
C ILE A 486 2.59 -27.30 8.89
N TYR A 487 2.49 -28.00 7.77
CA TYR A 487 2.67 -29.45 7.67
C TYR A 487 3.82 -29.77 6.70
N ASP A 488 4.78 -30.57 7.15
CA ASP A 488 5.81 -31.12 6.27
C ASP A 488 5.28 -32.38 5.57
N THR A 489 4.97 -32.25 4.29
CA THR A 489 4.44 -33.35 3.45
C THR A 489 5.44 -34.48 3.23
N LYS A 490 6.74 -34.25 3.41
CA LYS A 490 7.79 -35.26 3.29
C LYS A 490 8.01 -35.98 4.61
N ALA A 491 8.12 -35.25 5.71
CA ALA A 491 8.25 -35.84 7.04
C ALA A 491 6.91 -36.40 7.58
N GLN A 492 5.80 -36.05 6.93
CA GLN A 492 4.43 -36.40 7.31
C GLN A 492 4.10 -35.95 8.75
N ALA A 493 4.54 -34.76 9.10
CA ALA A 493 4.44 -34.23 10.45
C ALA A 493 4.04 -32.75 10.44
N VAL A 494 3.28 -32.36 11.46
CA VAL A 494 3.02 -30.94 11.75
C VAL A 494 4.30 -30.27 12.23
N ILE A 495 4.49 -29.01 11.83
CA ILE A 495 5.54 -28.15 12.36
C ILE A 495 4.86 -27.12 13.26
N ASP A 496 5.23 -27.14 14.53
CA ASP A 496 4.65 -26.24 15.52
C ASP A 496 5.17 -24.80 15.36
N GLY A 497 4.37 -23.84 15.80
CA GLY A 497 4.70 -22.42 15.71
C GLY A 497 3.50 -21.50 15.95
N PRO A 498 3.73 -20.18 15.88
CA PRO A 498 2.65 -19.22 15.99
C PRO A 498 1.69 -19.35 14.80
N GLU A 499 0.39 -19.31 15.09
CA GLU A 499 -0.64 -19.35 14.06
C GLU A 499 -0.52 -18.12 13.13
N PRO A 500 -0.53 -18.29 11.80
CA PRO A 500 -0.48 -17.17 10.89
C PRO A 500 -1.77 -16.35 10.97
N MET A 501 -1.64 -15.03 10.94
CA MET A 501 -2.77 -14.11 10.98
C MET A 501 -3.80 -14.48 9.90
N TYR A 502 -5.06 -14.67 10.32
CA TYR A 502 -6.24 -15.11 9.54
C TYR A 502 -6.33 -16.59 9.16
N ALA A 503 -5.27 -17.40 9.32
CA ALA A 503 -5.27 -18.76 8.78
C ALA A 503 -6.24 -19.72 9.51
N GLY A 504 -6.33 -19.70 10.84
CA GLY A 504 -7.31 -20.51 11.56
C GLY A 504 -8.74 -20.05 11.30
N GLY A 505 -8.98 -18.74 11.18
CA GLY A 505 -10.29 -18.22 10.79
C GLY A 505 -10.74 -18.70 9.39
N GLN A 506 -9.80 -18.77 8.44
CA GLN A 506 -10.06 -19.37 7.12
C GLN A 506 -10.31 -20.87 7.19
N ALA A 507 -9.58 -21.60 8.05
CA ALA A 507 -9.76 -23.03 8.24
C ALA A 507 -11.15 -23.34 8.80
N ILE A 508 -11.55 -22.62 9.86
CA ILE A 508 -12.89 -22.72 10.45
C ILE A 508 -13.95 -22.40 9.39
N PHE A 509 -13.80 -21.32 8.62
CA PHE A 509 -14.79 -20.97 7.60
C PHE A 509 -14.90 -22.04 6.50
N ALA A 510 -13.79 -22.62 6.05
CA ALA A 510 -13.81 -23.73 5.10
C ALA A 510 -14.55 -24.95 5.66
N MET A 511 -14.27 -25.33 6.90
CA MET A 511 -14.91 -26.47 7.56
C MET A 511 -16.40 -26.21 7.80
N SER A 512 -16.80 -25.00 8.22
CA SER A 512 -18.22 -24.65 8.35
C SER A 512 -18.98 -24.67 7.01
N LEU A 513 -18.33 -24.32 5.89
CA LEU A 513 -18.94 -24.47 4.55
C LEU A 513 -19.11 -25.95 4.17
N ALA A 514 -18.14 -26.79 4.52
CA ALA A 514 -18.22 -28.23 4.28
C ALA A 514 -19.27 -28.92 5.16
N GLU A 515 -19.33 -28.58 6.45
CA GLU A 515 -20.35 -29.03 7.40
C GLU A 515 -21.74 -28.63 6.91
N LYS A 516 -21.92 -27.35 6.53
CA LYS A 516 -23.19 -26.87 5.95
C LYS A 516 -23.59 -27.70 4.73
N LEU A 517 -22.67 -27.97 3.81
CA LEU A 517 -22.94 -28.79 2.63
C LEU A 517 -23.32 -30.23 3.01
N ALA A 518 -22.67 -30.82 4.00
CA ALA A 518 -22.99 -32.15 4.51
C ALA A 518 -24.37 -32.22 5.20
N LEU A 519 -24.81 -31.13 5.85
CA LEU A 519 -26.12 -31.02 6.47
C LEU A 519 -27.24 -30.76 5.46
N GLU A 520 -27.01 -29.87 4.48
CA GLU A 520 -28.04 -29.44 3.52
C GLU A 520 -28.15 -30.40 2.32
N GLU A 521 -27.05 -31.00 1.87
CA GLU A 521 -26.98 -31.88 0.69
C GLU A 521 -26.17 -33.18 1.00
N PRO A 522 -26.64 -34.04 1.92
CA PRO A 522 -25.86 -35.18 2.43
C PRO A 522 -25.44 -36.18 1.34
N ASP A 523 -26.30 -36.49 0.37
CA ASP A 523 -25.98 -37.40 -0.73
C ASP A 523 -24.86 -36.84 -1.62
N LEU A 524 -24.87 -35.52 -1.83
CA LEU A 524 -23.84 -34.83 -2.59
C LEU A 524 -22.52 -34.83 -1.82
N ALA A 525 -22.55 -34.48 -0.54
CA ALA A 525 -21.37 -34.49 0.32
C ALA A 525 -20.73 -35.88 0.40
N ALA A 526 -21.55 -36.94 0.52
CA ALA A 526 -21.08 -38.32 0.46
C ALA A 526 -20.47 -38.67 -0.91
N ALA A 527 -21.08 -38.24 -2.02
CA ALA A 527 -20.53 -38.45 -3.37
C ALA A 527 -19.19 -37.73 -3.58
N MET A 528 -19.00 -36.56 -2.95
CA MET A 528 -17.74 -35.83 -2.93
C MET A 528 -16.67 -36.53 -2.08
N GLY A 529 -17.09 -37.38 -1.14
CA GLY A 529 -16.25 -37.99 -0.12
C GLY A 529 -15.91 -37.01 1.01
N LEU A 530 -16.78 -36.05 1.31
CA LEU A 530 -16.64 -35.19 2.50
C LEU A 530 -16.82 -36.03 3.78
N PRO A 531 -16.14 -35.65 4.88
CA PRO A 531 -16.43 -36.21 6.21
C PRO A 531 -17.89 -35.94 6.61
N GLU A 532 -18.44 -36.73 7.54
CA GLU A 532 -19.80 -36.52 8.03
C GLU A 532 -19.88 -35.22 8.85
N ALA A 533 -21.04 -34.57 8.87
CA ALA A 533 -21.21 -33.28 9.56
C ALA A 533 -20.87 -33.33 11.06
N GLY A 534 -21.02 -34.48 11.72
CA GLY A 534 -20.64 -34.64 13.13
C GLY A 534 -19.14 -34.87 13.37
N GLU A 535 -18.38 -35.13 12.30
CA GLU A 535 -16.92 -35.29 12.35
C GLU A 535 -16.18 -33.98 12.05
N ILE A 536 -16.75 -33.13 11.19
CA ILE A 536 -16.26 -31.78 10.84
C ILE A 536 -16.47 -30.83 12.02
#